data_AF-A0A3N7DP93-F1
#
_entry.id   AF-A0A3N7DP93-F1
#
_cell.length_a   1.000
_cell.length_b   1.000
_cell.length_c   1.000
_cell.angle_alpha   90.00
_cell.angle_beta   90.00
_cell.angle_gamma   90.00
#
_symmetry.space_group_name_H-M   'P 1'
#
loop_
_entity.id
_entity.type
_entity.pdbx_description
1 polymer ?
#
loop_
_entity_poly.entity_id
_entity_poly.type
_entity_poly.pdbx_seq_one_letter_code
_entity_poly.pdbx_strand_id
1 'polypeptide(L)'
;MLKKQPAKLTLVVSYMWAALIINLAIDLVWKFRILLPSAYNSNNFLYNLHSVVRFYLFSAFFIHLHQPFLVTVKKIVPIGFTLFIIINFTFFENFFDYWKFSSRLLSIEAALLLFYVLQYYLFKIKDSIGTKITNNVFWIVTGLGVFVALNFFIFLLYNELTTRFQSFAISLWSVHNISYIIFNLFLARGFYESGK
;
A
#
# COMPACT_ATOMS: atom_id res chain seq x y z
N MET A 1 17.35 -16.36 21.29
CA MET A 1 16.72 -15.15 21.84
C MET A 1 15.84 -14.51 20.76
N LEU A 2 14.51 -14.58 20.89
CA LEU A 2 13.58 -13.84 20.02
C LEU A 2 13.70 -12.34 20.35
N LYS A 3 14.40 -11.56 19.51
CA LYS A 3 14.41 -10.10 19.62
C LYS A 3 12.98 -9.59 19.37
N LYS A 4 12.32 -9.08 20.41
CA LYS A 4 11.03 -8.39 20.26
C LYS A 4 11.25 -7.10 19.45
N GLN A 5 10.62 -7.01 18.29
CA GLN A 5 10.58 -5.79 17.49
C GLN A 5 9.92 -4.66 18.31
N PRO A 6 10.38 -3.39 18.19
CA PRO A 6 9.70 -2.28 18.84
C PRO A 6 8.23 -2.20 18.39
N ALA A 7 7.32 -1.86 19.31
CA ALA A 7 5.86 -1.92 19.08
C ALA A 7 5.36 -1.16 17.85
N LYS A 8 6.12 -0.17 17.35
CA LYS A 8 5.80 0.57 16.12
C LYS A 8 6.02 -0.26 14.86
N LEU A 9 6.94 -1.22 14.85
CA LEU A 9 7.30 -2.03 13.69
C LEU A 9 6.45 -3.29 13.54
N THR A 10 5.73 -3.70 14.58
CA THR A 10 4.84 -4.88 14.53
C THR A 10 3.77 -4.73 13.46
N LEU A 11 3.22 -3.52 13.26
CA LEU A 11 2.23 -3.22 12.21
C LEU A 11 2.79 -3.44 10.80
N VAL A 12 4.07 -3.07 10.59
CA VAL A 12 4.75 -3.26 9.30
C VAL A 12 5.09 -4.73 9.09
N VAL A 13 5.45 -5.46 10.15
CA VAL A 13 5.64 -6.93 10.10
C VAL A 13 4.32 -7.65 9.79
N SER A 14 3.21 -7.24 10.41
CA SER A 14 1.88 -7.76 10.10
C SER A 14 1.52 -7.50 8.64
N TYR A 15 1.86 -6.32 8.11
CA TYR A 15 1.68 -6.02 6.69
C TYR A 15 2.49 -6.96 5.80
N MET A 16 3.76 -7.21 6.11
CA MET A 16 4.58 -8.14 5.31
C MET A 16 3.98 -9.54 5.24
N TRP A 17 3.51 -10.08 6.37
CA TRP A 17 2.88 -11.39 6.40
C TRP A 17 1.57 -11.42 5.60
N ALA A 18 0.72 -10.40 5.79
CA ALA A 18 -0.52 -10.31 5.02
C ALA A 18 -0.25 -10.15 3.52
N ALA A 19 0.71 -9.30 3.15
CA ALA A 19 1.13 -9.10 1.77
C ALA A 19 1.68 -10.39 1.15
N LEU A 20 2.50 -11.15 1.88
CA LEU A 20 3.01 -12.44 1.42
C LEU A 20 1.85 -13.42 1.15
N ILE A 21 0.93 -13.57 2.10
CA ILE A 21 -0.24 -14.45 1.97
C ILE A 21 -1.09 -14.05 0.76
N ILE A 22 -1.35 -12.75 0.60
CA ILE A 22 -2.18 -12.25 -0.51
C ILE A 22 -1.47 -12.45 -1.86
N ASN A 23 -0.17 -12.18 -1.97
CA ASN A 23 0.58 -12.42 -3.21
C ASN A 23 0.64 -13.91 -3.57
N LEU A 24 0.85 -14.79 -2.59
CA LEU A 24 0.77 -16.24 -2.82
C LEU A 24 -0.63 -16.66 -3.29
N ALA A 25 -1.69 -16.09 -2.71
CA ALA A 25 -3.06 -16.35 -3.16
C ALA A 25 -3.29 -15.86 -4.60
N ILE A 26 -2.78 -14.67 -4.96
CA ILE A 26 -2.84 -14.12 -6.33
C ILE A 26 -2.20 -15.07 -7.33
N ASP A 27 -1.01 -15.59 -7.00
CA ASP A 27 -0.27 -16.52 -7.85
C ASP A 27 -0.99 -17.87 -7.97
N LEU A 28 -1.55 -18.38 -6.88
CA LEU A 28 -2.33 -19.62 -6.87
C LEU A 28 -3.59 -19.50 -7.74
N VAL A 29 -4.36 -18.41 -7.57
CA VAL A 29 -5.55 -18.16 -8.40
C VAL A 29 -5.18 -18.07 -9.86
N TRP A 30 -4.10 -17.35 -10.20
CA TRP A 30 -3.63 -17.25 -11.58
C TRP A 30 -3.21 -18.60 -12.16
N LYS A 31 -2.42 -19.38 -11.42
CA LYS A 31 -1.90 -20.68 -11.86
C LYS A 31 -3.00 -21.73 -12.04
N PHE A 32 -4.01 -21.72 -11.18
CA PHE A 32 -5.13 -22.68 -11.21
C PHE A 32 -6.40 -22.12 -11.87
N ARG A 33 -6.33 -20.96 -12.53
CA ARG A 33 -7.50 -20.27 -13.13
C ARG A 33 -8.35 -21.14 -14.07
N ILE A 34 -7.74 -22.14 -14.72
CA ILE A 34 -8.42 -23.03 -15.67
C ILE A 34 -9.29 -24.07 -14.93
N LEU A 35 -8.91 -24.42 -13.70
CA LEU A 35 -9.65 -25.35 -12.84
C LEU A 35 -10.72 -24.66 -11.98
N LEU A 36 -10.66 -23.32 -11.89
CA LEU A 36 -11.59 -22.53 -11.10
C LEU A 36 -12.83 -22.17 -11.93
N PRO A 37 -14.04 -22.18 -11.33
CA PRO A 37 -15.23 -21.66 -11.99
C PRO A 37 -15.03 -20.21 -12.46
N SER A 38 -15.74 -19.79 -13.50
CA SER A 38 -15.65 -18.45 -14.09
C SER A 38 -15.91 -17.29 -13.12
N ALA A 39 -16.55 -17.57 -11.98
CA ALA A 39 -16.76 -16.59 -10.91
C ALA A 39 -15.50 -16.36 -10.04
N TYR A 40 -14.55 -17.30 -10.01
CA TYR A 40 -13.40 -17.31 -9.09
C TYR A 40 -12.05 -17.33 -9.79
N ASN A 41 -12.02 -17.37 -11.12
CA ASN A 41 -10.78 -17.42 -11.90
C ASN A 41 -10.15 -16.03 -12.14
N SER A 42 -10.56 -14.98 -11.40
CA SER A 42 -9.92 -13.67 -11.33
C SER A 42 -9.37 -13.40 -9.94
N ASN A 43 -8.20 -12.77 -9.90
CA ASN A 43 -7.52 -12.36 -8.68
C ASN A 43 -7.63 -10.85 -8.40
N ASN A 44 -8.46 -10.11 -9.15
CA ASN A 44 -8.65 -8.65 -8.97
C ASN A 44 -9.04 -8.28 -7.53
N PHE A 45 -9.95 -9.06 -6.92
CA PHE A 45 -10.38 -8.82 -5.55
C PHE A 45 -9.23 -8.94 -4.53
N LEU A 46 -8.21 -9.75 -4.81
CA LEU A 46 -7.02 -9.88 -3.96
C LEU A 46 -6.14 -8.64 -4.04
N TYR A 47 -6.03 -8.01 -5.21
CA TYR A 47 -5.35 -6.71 -5.32
C TYR A 47 -6.10 -5.60 -4.58
N ASN A 48 -7.44 -5.59 -4.67
CA ASN A 48 -8.29 -4.67 -3.89
C ASN A 48 -8.05 -4.89 -2.39
N LEU A 49 -8.11 -6.15 -1.93
CA LEU A 49 -7.85 -6.51 -0.55
C LEU A 49 -6.43 -6.10 -0.12
N HIS A 50 -5.42 -6.31 -0.97
CA HIS A 50 -4.05 -5.92 -0.66
C HIS A 50 -3.91 -4.42 -0.46
N SER A 51 -4.56 -3.61 -1.29
CA SER A 51 -4.60 -2.15 -1.14
C SER A 51 -5.26 -1.74 0.17
N VAL A 52 -6.40 -2.35 0.52
CA VAL A 52 -7.11 -2.09 1.78
C VAL A 52 -6.25 -2.45 3.00
N VAL A 53 -5.63 -3.63 3.00
CA VAL A 53 -4.74 -4.09 4.08
C VAL A 53 -3.54 -3.16 4.24
N ARG A 54 -2.90 -2.79 3.13
CA ARG A 54 -1.78 -1.85 3.11
C ARG A 54 -2.17 -0.51 3.73
N PHE A 55 -3.29 0.05 3.29
CA PHE A 55 -3.78 1.32 3.80
C PHE A 55 -3.98 1.29 5.32
N TYR A 56 -4.75 0.33 5.84
CA TYR A 56 -5.07 0.30 7.27
C TYR A 56 -3.83 0.05 8.15
N LEU A 57 -2.93 -0.85 7.74
CA LEU A 57 -1.73 -1.14 8.52
C LEU A 57 -0.73 0.03 8.49
N PHE A 58 -0.54 0.69 7.35
CA PHE A 58 0.34 1.86 7.29
C PHE A 58 -0.27 3.10 7.93
N SER A 59 -1.59 3.30 7.81
CA SER A 59 -2.29 4.35 8.56
C SER A 59 -2.12 4.15 10.07
N ALA A 60 -2.37 2.94 10.57
CA ALA A 60 -2.16 2.61 11.98
C ALA A 60 -0.70 2.84 12.39
N PHE A 61 0.26 2.48 11.54
CA PHE A 61 1.69 2.74 11.75
C PHE A 61 1.98 4.23 11.91
N PHE A 62 1.50 5.08 11.01
CA PHE A 62 1.70 6.54 11.09
C PHE A 62 1.03 7.17 12.31
N ILE A 63 -0.12 6.66 12.75
CA ILE A 63 -0.78 7.09 13.99
C ILE A 63 0.07 6.72 15.21
N HIS A 64 0.63 5.50 15.25
CA HIS A 64 1.50 5.02 16.33
C HIS A 64 2.89 5.69 16.36
N LEU A 65 3.28 6.45 15.32
CA LEU A 65 4.49 7.26 15.40
C LEU A 65 4.36 8.38 16.45
N HIS A 66 3.14 8.79 16.82
CA HIS A 66 2.84 9.86 17.78
C HIS A 66 3.46 11.22 17.43
N GLN A 67 3.56 11.53 16.13
CA GLN A 67 4.05 12.84 15.68
C GLN A 67 2.98 13.93 15.94
N PRO A 68 3.30 15.04 16.61
CA PRO A 68 2.37 16.14 16.91
C PRO A 68 2.07 17.04 15.69
N PHE A 69 1.87 16.44 14.52
CA PHE A 69 1.52 17.14 13.28
C PHE A 69 0.26 16.52 12.69
N LEU A 70 -0.78 17.35 12.52
CA LEU A 70 -2.09 16.99 11.94
C LEU A 70 -2.72 15.72 12.54
N VAL A 71 -2.60 15.53 13.86
CA VAL A 71 -3.02 14.30 14.57
C VAL A 71 -4.49 13.96 14.33
N THR A 72 -5.38 14.96 14.35
CA THR A 72 -6.81 14.76 14.09
C THR A 72 -7.07 14.26 12.67
N VAL A 73 -6.39 14.86 11.68
CA VAL A 73 -6.51 14.46 10.27
C VAL A 73 -6.07 13.01 10.08
N LYS A 74 -4.95 12.61 10.71
CA LYS A 74 -4.46 11.22 10.67
C LYS A 74 -5.48 10.20 11.19
N LYS A 75 -6.36 10.59 12.12
CA LYS A 75 -7.42 9.71 12.66
C LYS A 75 -8.71 9.72 11.85
N ILE A 76 -9.01 10.82 11.16
CA ILE A 76 -10.21 10.96 10.31
C ILE A 76 -10.01 10.26 8.96
N VAL A 77 -8.79 10.31 8.40
CA VAL A 77 -8.48 9.73 7.08
C VAL A 77 -8.93 8.27 6.94
N PRO A 78 -8.70 7.37 7.92
CA PRO A 78 -9.17 5.99 7.81
C PRO A 78 -10.68 5.86 7.79
N ILE A 79 -11.39 6.69 8.56
CA ILE A 79 -12.85 6.71 8.58
C ILE A 79 -13.38 7.15 7.21
N GLY A 80 -12.79 8.21 6.63
CA GLY A 80 -13.12 8.66 5.29
C GLY A 80 -12.86 7.60 4.21
N PHE A 81 -11.75 6.87 4.33
CA PHE A 81 -11.44 5.76 3.43
C PHE A 81 -12.42 4.59 3.56
N THR A 82 -12.85 4.25 4.79
CA THR A 82 -13.89 3.24 5.01
C THR A 82 -15.21 3.63 4.34
N LEU A 83 -15.65 4.89 4.54
CA LEU A 83 -16.85 5.41 3.88
C LEU A 83 -16.72 5.37 2.36
N PHE A 84 -15.56 5.78 1.83
CA PHE A 84 -15.27 5.69 0.41
C PHE A 84 -15.38 4.25 -0.11
N ILE A 85 -14.80 3.26 0.55
CA ILE A 85 -14.90 1.84 0.13
C ILE A 85 -16.36 1.41 0.07
N ILE A 86 -17.13 1.68 1.13
CA ILE A 86 -18.55 1.27 1.20
C ILE A 86 -19.33 1.90 0.05
N ILE A 87 -19.20 3.21 -0.14
CA ILE A 87 -19.90 3.93 -1.21
C ILE A 87 -19.45 3.42 -2.59
N ASN A 88 -18.14 3.28 -2.80
CA ASN A 88 -17.58 2.87 -4.08
C ASN A 88 -18.08 1.47 -4.48
N PHE A 89 -18.03 0.50 -3.57
CA PHE A 89 -18.41 -0.87 -3.88
C PHE A 89 -19.91 -1.18 -3.76
N THR A 90 -20.70 -0.24 -3.22
CA THR A 90 -22.17 -0.34 -3.20
C THR A 90 -22.79 0.30 -4.44
N PHE A 91 -22.24 1.42 -4.92
CA PHE A 91 -22.88 2.23 -5.96
C PHE A 91 -22.12 2.31 -7.30
N PHE A 92 -20.80 2.06 -7.34
CA PHE A 92 -19.99 2.37 -8.52
C PHE A 92 -19.19 1.20 -9.10
N GLU A 93 -18.66 0.31 -8.28
CA GLU A 93 -17.81 -0.81 -8.70
C GLU A 93 -18.19 -2.10 -7.96
N ASN A 94 -17.88 -3.26 -8.51
CA ASN A 94 -18.03 -4.53 -7.81
C ASN A 94 -16.70 -4.95 -7.18
N PHE A 95 -16.69 -5.31 -5.90
CA PHE A 95 -15.44 -5.69 -5.21
C PHE A 95 -14.83 -6.98 -5.81
N PHE A 96 -15.71 -7.89 -6.23
CA PHE A 96 -15.37 -9.17 -6.86
C PHE A 96 -15.53 -9.12 -8.39
N ASP A 97 -15.34 -7.94 -8.99
CA ASP A 97 -15.41 -7.79 -10.44
C ASP A 97 -14.33 -8.63 -11.14
N TYR A 98 -14.80 -9.57 -11.96
CA TYR A 98 -13.93 -10.44 -12.73
C TYR A 98 -13.15 -9.66 -13.81
N TRP A 99 -13.82 -8.71 -14.46
CA TRP A 99 -13.34 -8.06 -15.69
C TRP A 99 -12.58 -6.78 -15.41
N LYS A 100 -12.89 -6.10 -14.29
CA LYS A 100 -12.37 -4.76 -14.03
C LYS A 100 -11.58 -4.66 -12.73
N PHE A 101 -10.35 -4.19 -12.87
CA PHE A 101 -9.50 -3.79 -11.76
C PHE A 101 -10.00 -2.46 -11.15
N SER A 102 -10.08 -2.35 -9.82
CA SER A 102 -10.51 -1.12 -9.15
C SER A 102 -9.39 -0.08 -9.10
N SER A 103 -9.09 0.53 -10.24
CA SER A 103 -8.07 1.57 -10.36
C SER A 103 -8.37 2.77 -9.44
N ARG A 104 -9.65 3.04 -9.18
CA ARG A 104 -10.11 4.09 -8.26
C ARG A 104 -9.72 3.82 -6.82
N LEU A 105 -9.98 2.62 -6.29
CA LEU A 105 -9.58 2.24 -4.92
C LEU A 105 -8.08 2.42 -4.73
N LEU A 106 -7.28 1.86 -5.64
CA LEU A 106 -5.83 1.87 -5.50
C LEU A 106 -5.23 3.28 -5.68
N SER A 107 -5.79 4.11 -6.55
CA SER A 107 -5.35 5.51 -6.69
C SER A 107 -5.62 6.34 -5.43
N ILE A 108 -6.81 6.19 -4.83
CA ILE A 108 -7.16 6.89 -3.59
C ILE A 108 -6.30 6.39 -2.43
N GLU A 109 -6.10 5.09 -2.32
CA GLU A 109 -5.21 4.50 -1.33
C GLU A 109 -3.78 5.06 -1.45
N ALA A 110 -3.20 5.06 -2.65
CA ALA A 110 -1.88 5.61 -2.90
C ALA A 110 -1.79 7.10 -2.57
N ALA A 111 -2.81 7.90 -2.92
CA ALA A 111 -2.86 9.32 -2.60
C ALA A 111 -2.90 9.58 -1.09
N LEU A 112 -3.72 8.83 -0.34
CA LEU A 112 -3.83 8.99 1.11
C LEU A 112 -2.57 8.54 1.83
N LEU A 113 -1.93 7.44 1.38
CA LEU A 113 -0.63 7.03 1.94
C LEU A 113 0.48 8.02 1.60
N LEU A 114 0.49 8.58 0.39
CA LEU A 114 1.41 9.66 0.02
C LEU A 114 1.23 10.87 0.92
N PHE A 115 -0.02 11.22 1.26
CA PHE A 115 -0.31 12.28 2.21
C PHE A 115 0.28 11.99 3.61
N TYR A 116 0.18 10.76 4.13
CA TYR A 116 0.88 10.39 5.37
C TYR A 116 2.40 10.50 5.27
N VAL A 117 2.98 10.05 4.15
CA VAL A 117 4.43 10.13 3.89
C VAL A 117 4.91 11.58 3.88
N LEU A 118 4.18 12.48 3.20
CA LEU A 118 4.50 13.91 3.16
C LEU A 118 4.42 14.54 4.56
N GLN A 119 3.38 14.22 5.34
CA GLN A 119 3.28 14.68 6.72
C GLN A 119 4.47 14.24 7.58
N TYR A 120 4.94 13.01 7.40
CA TYR A 120 6.11 12.50 8.11
C TYR A 120 7.36 13.33 7.80
N TYR A 121 7.62 13.61 6.52
CA TYR A 121 8.79 14.40 6.11
C TYR A 121 8.69 15.85 6.58
N LEU A 122 7.52 16.49 6.43
CA LEU A 122 7.31 17.86 6.90
C LEU A 122 7.54 17.97 8.41
N PHE A 123 7.06 17.01 9.18
CA PHE A 123 7.35 16.94 10.62
C PHE A 123 8.86 16.81 10.88
N LYS A 124 9.55 15.91 10.16
CA LYS A 124 10.98 15.67 10.36
C LYS A 124 11.86 16.86 9.97
N ILE A 125 11.48 17.62 8.96
CA ILE A 125 12.17 18.87 8.58
C ILE A 125 11.99 19.92 9.68
N LYS A 126 10.81 20.02 10.29
CA LYS A 126 10.55 20.98 11.37
C LYS A 126 11.25 20.61 12.69
N ASP A 127 11.46 19.33 12.95
CA ASP A 127 12.04 18.77 14.18
C ASP A 127 13.59 18.67 14.15
N SER A 128 14.24 19.17 13.10
CA SER A 128 15.64 18.83 12.76
C SER A 128 16.73 19.46 13.64
N ILE A 129 16.42 19.93 14.85
CA ILE A 129 17.43 20.36 15.83
C ILE A 129 17.94 19.11 16.56
N GLY A 130 18.88 18.38 15.94
CA GLY A 130 19.74 17.41 16.64
C GLY A 130 19.40 15.91 16.56
N THR A 131 18.38 15.47 15.80
CA THR A 131 18.06 14.03 15.65
C THR A 131 18.58 13.42 14.34
N LYS A 132 19.13 12.21 14.41
CA LYS A 132 19.51 11.42 13.22
C LYS A 132 18.27 11.14 12.36
N ILE A 133 18.23 11.76 11.18
CA ILE A 133 17.09 11.68 10.24
C ILE A 133 16.97 10.26 9.65
N THR A 134 18.09 9.58 9.43
CA THR A 134 18.15 8.22 8.84
C THR A 134 18.08 7.13 9.91
N ASN A 135 16.85 6.82 10.33
CA ASN A 135 16.54 5.71 11.23
C ASN A 135 15.68 4.63 10.53
N ASN A 136 15.38 3.54 11.25
CA ASN A 136 14.53 2.46 10.76
C ASN A 136 13.18 2.93 10.17
N VAL A 137 12.51 3.88 10.84
CA VAL A 137 11.23 4.46 10.39
C VAL A 137 11.42 5.25 9.09
N PHE A 138 12.51 6.00 8.95
CA PHE A 138 12.82 6.76 7.74
C PHE A 138 12.90 5.83 6.51
N TRP A 139 13.59 4.69 6.62
CA TRP A 139 13.69 3.75 5.49
C TRP A 139 12.33 3.18 5.10
N ILE A 140 11.51 2.77 6.07
CA ILE A 140 10.16 2.25 5.82
C ILE A 140 9.28 3.30 5.14
N VAL A 141 9.26 4.53 5.66
CA VAL A 141 8.45 5.62 5.10
C VAL A 141 8.94 6.01 3.71
N THR A 142 10.26 6.00 3.48
CA THR A 142 10.83 6.30 2.16
C THR A 142 10.48 5.23 1.13
N GLY A 143 10.59 3.96 1.49
CA GLY A 143 10.17 2.86 0.62
C GLY A 143 8.69 2.95 0.26
N LEU A 144 7.83 3.20 1.25
CA LEU A 144 6.40 3.39 1.02
C LEU A 144 6.16 4.60 0.11
N GLY A 145 6.84 5.72 0.37
CA GLY A 145 6.74 6.96 -0.40
C GLY A 145 7.06 6.77 -1.87
N VAL A 146 8.19 6.15 -2.18
CA VAL A 146 8.59 5.83 -3.57
C VAL A 146 7.54 4.95 -4.24
N PHE A 147 7.09 3.91 -3.54
CA PHE A 147 6.09 2.99 -4.05
C PHE A 147 4.76 3.68 -4.36
N VAL A 148 4.19 4.42 -3.41
CA VAL A 148 2.87 5.05 -3.61
C VAL A 148 2.94 6.23 -4.57
N ALA A 149 4.04 6.98 -4.63
CA ALA A 149 4.21 8.09 -5.57
C ALA A 149 4.22 7.59 -7.03
N LEU A 150 4.93 6.51 -7.32
CA LEU A 150 4.96 5.90 -8.65
C LEU A 150 3.59 5.30 -9.01
N ASN A 151 3.01 4.54 -8.09
CA ASN A 151 1.80 3.79 -8.36
C ASN A 151 0.53 4.64 -8.37
N PHE A 152 0.52 5.79 -7.71
CA PHE A 152 -0.59 6.73 -7.78
C PHE A 152 -0.96 7.06 -9.23
N PHE A 153 0.02 7.49 -10.03
CA PHE A 153 -0.23 7.84 -11.44
C PHE A 153 -0.60 6.63 -12.30
N ILE A 154 0.02 5.47 -12.03
CA ILE A 154 -0.32 4.22 -12.73
C ILE A 154 -1.79 3.90 -12.51
N PHE A 155 -2.26 3.86 -11.26
CA PHE A 155 -3.63 3.49 -10.95
C PHE A 155 -4.66 4.55 -11.33
N LEU A 156 -4.29 5.83 -11.26
CA LEU A 156 -5.16 6.92 -11.70
C LEU A 156 -5.54 6.78 -13.18
N LEU A 157 -4.60 6.32 -14.02
CA LEU A 157 -4.77 6.23 -15.46
C LEU A 157 -5.04 4.81 -15.97
N TYR A 158 -4.90 3.79 -15.12
CA TYR A 158 -4.87 2.38 -15.55
C TYR A 158 -6.09 1.97 -16.39
N ASN A 159 -7.31 2.31 -15.94
CA ASN A 159 -8.53 1.92 -16.64
C ASN A 159 -8.69 2.58 -18.03
N GLU A 160 -8.21 3.80 -18.20
CA GLU A 160 -8.20 4.47 -19.52
C GLU A 160 -7.11 3.86 -20.43
N LEU A 161 -5.97 3.48 -19.84
CA LEU A 161 -4.87 2.87 -20.59
C LEU A 161 -5.18 1.44 -21.02
N THR A 162 -5.91 0.66 -20.23
CA THR A 162 -6.31 -0.71 -20.61
C THR A 162 -7.28 -0.73 -21.79
N THR A 163 -8.08 0.33 -21.97
CA THR A 163 -9.02 0.44 -23.09
C THR A 163 -8.37 0.99 -24.37
N ARG A 164 -7.44 1.95 -24.25
CA ARG A 164 -6.86 2.65 -25.41
C ARG A 164 -5.46 2.16 -25.80
N PHE A 165 -4.67 1.66 -24.85
CA PHE A 165 -3.25 1.31 -25.02
C PHE A 165 -2.86 0.06 -24.22
N GLN A 166 -3.51 -1.08 -24.51
CA GLN A 166 -3.40 -2.30 -23.70
C GLN A 166 -1.95 -2.79 -23.51
N SER A 167 -1.10 -2.74 -24.55
CA SER A 167 0.31 -3.14 -24.45
C SER A 167 1.08 -2.27 -23.45
N PHE A 168 0.83 -0.96 -23.45
CA PHE A 168 1.42 -0.04 -22.50
C PHE A 168 0.91 -0.27 -21.07
N ALA A 169 -0.39 -0.55 -20.91
CA ALA A 169 -0.97 -0.89 -19.61
C ALA A 169 -0.33 -2.17 -19.01
N ILE A 170 -0.01 -3.17 -19.84
CA ILE A 170 0.74 -4.36 -19.41
C ILE A 170 2.15 -3.98 -18.95
N SER A 171 2.87 -3.13 -19.69
CA SER A 171 4.20 -2.66 -19.29
C SER A 171 4.19 -1.87 -17.97
N LEU A 172 3.14 -1.09 -17.68
CA LEU A 172 2.99 -0.40 -16.41
C LEU A 172 2.87 -1.37 -15.23
N TRP A 173 2.32 -2.57 -15.45
CA TRP A 173 2.28 -3.61 -14.42
C TRP A 173 3.68 -4.08 -14.03
N SER A 174 4.61 -4.17 -14.99
CA SER A 174 6.02 -4.45 -14.71
C SER A 174 6.66 -3.33 -13.88
N VAL A 175 6.33 -2.07 -14.16
CA VAL A 175 6.81 -0.92 -13.36
C VAL A 175 6.25 -0.99 -11.93
N HIS A 176 4.97 -1.33 -11.76
CA HIS A 176 4.37 -1.58 -10.46
C HIS A 176 5.16 -2.65 -9.68
N ASN A 177 5.45 -3.79 -10.29
CA ASN A 177 6.21 -4.87 -9.66
C ASN A 177 7.64 -4.45 -9.29
N ILE A 178 8.35 -3.72 -10.15
CA ILE A 178 9.68 -3.19 -9.85
C ILE A 178 9.62 -2.25 -8.66
N SER A 179 8.65 -1.34 -8.62
CA SER A 179 8.47 -0.43 -7.48
C SER A 179 8.17 -1.18 -6.18
N TYR A 180 7.44 -2.30 -6.26
CA TYR A 180 7.16 -3.16 -5.11
C TYR A 180 8.42 -3.88 -4.60
N ILE A 181 9.31 -4.33 -5.50
CA ILE A 181 10.62 -4.88 -5.11
C ILE A 181 11.44 -3.82 -4.38
N ILE A 182 11.50 -2.60 -4.93
CA ILE A 182 12.21 -1.48 -4.29
C ILE A 182 11.62 -1.24 -2.90
N PHE A 183 10.30 -1.18 -2.76
CA PHE A 183 9.64 -1.04 -1.47
C PHE A 183 10.08 -2.10 -0.45
N ASN A 184 10.09 -3.37 -0.85
CA ASN A 184 10.53 -4.47 0.00
C ASN A 184 12.01 -4.36 0.42
N LEU A 185 12.90 -3.86 -0.45
CA LEU A 185 14.29 -3.60 -0.09
C LEU A 185 14.41 -2.52 1.00
N PHE A 186 13.60 -1.47 0.91
CA PHE A 186 13.54 -0.42 1.94
C PHE A 186 12.95 -0.96 3.26
N LEU A 187 11.94 -1.81 3.22
CA LEU A 187 11.43 -2.50 4.40
C LEU A 187 12.51 -3.36 5.05
N ALA A 188 13.22 -4.18 4.26
CA ALA A 188 14.31 -5.02 4.74
C ALA A 188 15.42 -4.17 5.40
N ARG A 189 15.78 -3.04 4.79
CA ARG A 189 16.75 -2.09 5.37
C ARG A 189 16.25 -1.52 6.70
N GLY A 190 14.99 -1.10 6.76
CA GLY A 190 14.37 -0.58 7.98
C GLY A 190 14.40 -1.59 9.13
N PHE A 191 14.10 -2.86 8.86
CA PHE A 191 14.16 -3.91 9.88
C PHE A 191 15.59 -4.25 10.30
N TYR A 192 16.54 -4.29 9.36
CA TYR A 192 17.95 -4.53 9.67
C TYR A 192 18.51 -3.47 10.62
N GLU A 193 18.20 -2.19 10.38
CA GLU A 193 18.63 -1.11 11.28
C GLU A 193 17.93 -1.14 12.64
N SER A 194 16.69 -1.64 12.72
CA SER A 194 16.00 -1.78 14.00
C SER A 194 16.59 -2.87 14.91
N GLY A 195 17.37 -3.80 14.34
CA GLY A 195 18.00 -4.89 15.08
C GLY A 195 19.38 -4.53 15.64
N LYS A 196 19.93 -3.37 15.28
CA LYS A 196 21.17 -2.81 15.83
C LYS A 196 20.87 -1.98 17.07
#